data_AF-A0A7L4CR69-F1
#
_entry.id   AF-A0A7L4CR69-F1
#
_cell.length_a   1.000
_cell.length_b   1.000
_cell.length_c   1.000
_cell.angle_alpha   90.00
_cell.angle_beta   90.00
_cell.angle_gamma   90.00
#
_symmetry.space_group_name_H-M   'P 1'
#
loop_
_entity.id
_entity.type
_entity.pdbx_description
1 polymer ?
#
loop_
_entity_poly.entity_id
_entity_poly.type
_entity_poly.pdbx_seq_one_letter_code
_entity_poly.pdbx_strand_id
1 'polypeptide(L)'
;ITAVMSWVQVAVSRSSEDIFDEDADEMYLLQKEWNSTMKKRLKEGYRDGVEAGKELTLQEGFNQGYRHGAELMVTCGKFRGTLNALLSWCHLNGHDSALSKINNLLDVIGKHEEDVLKYLNSIEQPHLGHILDSVQDMDLNHTAPAGTEYHEVKAGKHEDVGSSGENICRNSEVGSLQSECSKAKLCLDPDRSTLAWVKKQTIWLVEQLGLPLDVLHHVQQL
;
A
#
# COMPACT_ATOMS: atom_id res chain seq x y z
N ILE A 1 66.59 23.56 -71.51
CA ILE A 1 65.35 22.79 -71.23
C ILE A 1 65.48 22.24 -69.82
N THR A 2 64.79 22.85 -68.86
CA THR A 2 64.72 22.37 -67.48
C THR A 2 63.36 22.78 -66.92
N ALA A 3 62.38 21.90 -67.07
CA ALA A 3 61.07 22.06 -66.44
C ALA A 3 61.16 21.44 -65.04
N VAL A 4 61.33 22.28 -64.03
CA VAL A 4 61.18 21.86 -62.64
C VAL A 4 59.69 21.78 -62.35
N MET A 5 59.24 20.61 -61.92
CA MET A 5 57.84 20.19 -61.87
C MET A 5 57.04 20.97 -60.82
N SER A 6 56.03 21.71 -61.29
CA SER A 6 55.05 22.50 -60.52
C SER A 6 54.23 21.69 -59.48
N TRP A 7 54.27 20.36 -59.55
CA TRP A 7 53.46 19.49 -58.70
C TRP A 7 54.01 19.37 -57.28
N VAL A 8 55.28 19.73 -57.05
CA VAL A 8 55.91 19.66 -55.71
C VAL A 8 55.45 20.80 -54.79
N GLN A 9 54.97 21.91 -55.36
CA GLN A 9 54.53 23.06 -54.56
C GLN A 9 53.08 22.93 -54.05
N VAL A 10 52.30 22.00 -54.61
CA VAL A 10 50.97 21.64 -54.09
C VAL A 10 51.06 20.75 -52.84
N ALA A 11 52.19 20.08 -52.62
CA ALA A 11 52.38 19.20 -51.47
C ALA A 11 52.73 19.94 -50.15
N VAL A 12 53.11 21.22 -50.21
CA VAL A 12 53.65 21.98 -49.05
C VAL A 12 52.66 22.97 -48.43
N SER A 13 51.43 23.06 -48.95
CA SER A 13 50.33 23.80 -48.29
C SER A 13 49.38 22.87 -47.52
N ARG A 14 49.89 21.75 -46.97
CA ARG A 14 49.17 20.99 -45.93
C ARG A 14 49.50 21.58 -44.56
N SER A 15 48.93 22.74 -44.24
CA SER A 15 48.80 23.17 -42.84
C SER A 15 47.35 22.99 -42.40
N SER A 16 47.10 21.84 -41.77
CA SER A 16 46.20 21.65 -40.63
C SER A 16 44.83 22.33 -40.69
N GLU A 17 43.96 21.89 -41.61
CA GLU A 17 42.53 21.96 -41.35
C GLU A 17 42.05 20.51 -41.23
N ASP A 18 41.75 20.12 -40.00
CA ASP A 18 41.11 18.85 -39.70
C ASP A 18 39.64 18.99 -40.13
N ILE A 19 39.36 18.62 -41.38
CA ILE A 19 38.06 18.89 -42.04
C ILE A 19 36.98 17.88 -41.62
N PHE A 20 37.34 16.84 -40.87
CA PHE A 20 36.42 15.89 -40.28
C PHE A 20 36.79 15.69 -38.81
N ASP A 21 36.11 16.40 -37.91
CA ASP A 21 36.13 16.10 -36.48
C ASP A 21 35.35 14.79 -36.28
N GLU A 22 36.04 13.66 -36.52
CA GLU A 22 35.51 12.31 -36.36
C GLU A 22 34.98 12.07 -34.92
N ASP A 23 35.57 12.79 -33.95
CA ASP A 23 35.18 12.75 -32.54
C ASP A 23 33.96 13.63 -32.22
N ALA A 24 33.65 14.68 -33.00
CA ALA A 24 32.44 15.49 -32.83
C ALA A 24 31.16 14.71 -33.08
N ASP A 25 31.17 13.82 -34.08
CA ASP A 25 30.05 12.94 -34.37
C ASP A 25 29.87 11.90 -33.25
N GLU A 26 30.95 11.35 -32.70
CA GLU A 26 30.90 10.42 -31.56
C GLU A 26 30.41 11.12 -30.28
N MET A 27 30.91 12.32 -29.98
CA MET A 27 30.48 13.13 -28.83
C MET A 27 29.00 13.50 -28.91
N TYR A 28 28.51 13.86 -30.10
CA TYR A 28 27.09 14.14 -30.32
C TYR A 28 26.22 12.90 -30.13
N LEU A 29 26.67 11.74 -30.59
CA LEU A 29 25.99 10.46 -30.37
C LEU A 29 25.94 10.12 -28.87
N LEU A 30 27.06 10.23 -28.16
CA LEU A 30 27.13 10.01 -26.70
C LEU A 30 26.18 10.95 -25.95
N GLN A 31 26.15 12.23 -26.31
CA GLN A 31 25.26 13.21 -25.69
C GLN A 31 23.78 12.91 -25.98
N LYS A 32 23.45 12.44 -27.18
CA LYS A 32 22.09 12.03 -27.55
C LYS A 32 21.65 10.78 -26.79
N GLU A 33 22.52 9.78 -26.67
CA GLU A 33 22.26 8.55 -25.92
C GLU A 33 22.11 8.81 -24.42
N TRP A 34 22.94 9.68 -23.86
CA TRP A 34 22.84 10.12 -22.48
C TRP A 34 21.51 10.83 -22.22
N ASN A 35 21.13 11.78 -23.06
CA ASN A 35 19.84 12.49 -22.95
C ASN A 35 18.64 11.55 -23.08
N SER A 36 18.70 10.60 -24.01
CA SER A 36 17.65 9.59 -24.20
C SER A 36 17.51 8.68 -22.97
N THR A 37 18.64 8.16 -22.49
CA THR A 37 18.71 7.33 -21.29
C THR A 37 18.21 8.08 -20.06
N MET A 38 18.58 9.35 -19.89
CA MET A 38 18.16 10.16 -18.77
C MET A 38 16.65 10.43 -18.80
N LYS A 39 16.09 10.78 -19.96
CA LYS A 39 14.64 10.95 -20.14
C LYS A 39 13.88 9.65 -19.85
N LYS A 40 14.43 8.50 -20.27
CA LYS A 40 13.86 7.18 -19.97
C LYS A 40 13.84 6.90 -18.47
N ARG A 41 14.98 7.08 -17.78
CA ARG A 41 15.08 6.85 -16.33
C ARG A 41 14.13 7.75 -15.53
N LEU A 42 13.94 9.00 -15.94
CA LEU A 42 13.00 9.91 -15.26
C LEU A 42 11.55 9.45 -15.38
N LYS A 43 11.13 9.00 -16.57
CA LYS A 43 9.79 8.44 -16.80
C LYS A 43 9.58 7.11 -16.06
N GLU A 44 10.60 6.26 -16.06
CA GLU A 44 10.57 4.98 -15.33
C GLU A 44 10.47 5.23 -13.83
N GLY A 45 11.31 6.09 -13.26
CA GLY A 45 11.26 6.42 -11.83
C GLY A 45 9.92 7.03 -11.38
N TYR A 46 9.29 7.86 -12.20
CA TYR A 46 7.95 8.39 -11.90
C TYR A 46 6.89 7.27 -11.88
N ARG A 47 6.88 6.40 -12.89
CA ARG A 47 5.95 5.27 -12.96
C ARG A 47 6.16 4.32 -11.78
N ASP A 48 7.40 3.99 -11.47
CA ASP A 48 7.75 3.10 -10.37
C ASP A 48 7.35 3.72 -9.02
N GLY A 49 7.52 5.03 -8.83
CA GLY A 49 7.07 5.74 -7.64
C GLY A 49 5.55 5.77 -7.47
N VAL A 50 4.80 5.99 -8.56
CA VAL A 50 3.32 5.92 -8.54
C VAL A 50 2.86 4.51 -8.20
N GLU A 51 3.47 3.49 -8.81
CA GLU A 51 3.11 2.10 -8.55
C GLU A 51 3.42 1.68 -7.11
N ALA A 52 4.61 2.03 -6.61
CA ALA A 52 4.98 1.79 -5.21
C ALA A 52 4.03 2.48 -4.22
N GLY A 53 3.56 3.69 -4.54
CA GLY A 53 2.58 4.40 -3.70
C GLY A 53 1.20 3.72 -3.68
N LYS A 54 0.74 3.20 -4.83
CA LYS A 54 -0.51 2.43 -4.92
C LYS A 54 -0.40 1.15 -4.12
N GLU A 55 0.68 0.40 -4.30
CA GLU A 55 0.92 -0.87 -3.61
C GLU A 55 0.97 -0.66 -2.08
N LEU A 56 1.69 0.37 -1.62
CA LEU A 56 1.77 0.71 -0.19
C LEU A 56 0.39 1.03 0.39
N THR A 57 -0.38 1.88 -0.29
CA THR A 57 -1.72 2.28 0.16
C THR A 57 -2.68 1.09 0.16
N LEU A 58 -2.61 0.24 -0.86
CA LEU A 58 -3.41 -0.98 -0.97
C LEU A 58 -3.08 -1.95 0.16
N GLN A 59 -1.79 -2.18 0.43
CA GLN A 59 -1.34 -3.08 1.48
C GLN A 59 -1.77 -2.58 2.87
N GLU A 60 -1.69 -1.27 3.12
CA GLU A 60 -2.15 -0.69 4.39
C GLU A 60 -3.67 -0.87 4.56
N GLY A 61 -4.44 -0.60 3.51
CA GLY A 61 -5.89 -0.85 3.49
C GLY A 61 -6.23 -2.32 3.75
N PHE A 62 -5.51 -3.25 3.10
CA PHE A 62 -5.67 -4.69 3.31
C PHE A 62 -5.35 -5.08 4.75
N ASN A 63 -4.21 -4.64 5.29
CA ASN A 63 -3.80 -4.94 6.66
C ASN A 63 -4.82 -4.43 7.69
N GLN A 64 -5.33 -3.22 7.48
CA GLN A 64 -6.36 -2.63 8.33
C GLN A 64 -7.67 -3.43 8.26
N GLY A 65 -8.16 -3.72 7.05
CA GLY A 65 -9.37 -4.50 6.83
C GLY A 65 -9.26 -5.92 7.39
N TYR A 66 -8.14 -6.60 7.14
CA TYR A 66 -7.86 -7.93 7.65
C TYR A 66 -7.87 -7.96 9.18
N ARG A 67 -7.13 -7.05 9.83
CA ARG A 67 -7.09 -6.98 11.30
C ARG A 67 -8.46 -6.73 11.89
N HIS A 68 -9.22 -5.77 11.34
CA HIS A 68 -10.55 -5.44 11.84
C HIS A 68 -11.54 -6.59 11.64
N GLY A 69 -11.57 -7.20 10.45
CA GLY A 69 -12.41 -8.36 10.16
C GLY A 69 -12.07 -9.57 11.01
N ALA A 70 -10.77 -9.86 11.20
CA ALA A 70 -10.31 -10.95 12.04
C ALA A 70 -10.69 -10.73 13.51
N GLU A 71 -10.48 -9.53 14.05
CA GLU A 71 -10.84 -9.19 15.43
C GLU A 71 -12.33 -9.43 15.71
N LEU A 72 -13.21 -9.04 14.79
CA LEU A 72 -14.65 -9.28 14.91
C LEU A 72 -15.03 -10.76 14.76
N MET A 73 -14.40 -11.49 13.85
CA MET A 73 -14.78 -12.86 13.50
C MET A 73 -14.19 -13.92 14.44
N VAL A 74 -13.05 -13.66 15.08
CA VAL A 74 -12.39 -14.61 16.00
C VAL A 74 -13.32 -15.04 17.13
N THR A 75 -14.09 -14.11 17.70
CA THR A 75 -15.02 -14.42 18.78
C THR A 75 -16.16 -15.32 18.31
N CYS A 76 -16.76 -15.04 17.15
CA CYS A 76 -17.76 -15.91 16.51
C CYS A 76 -17.19 -17.32 16.26
N GLY A 77 -15.98 -17.40 15.72
CA GLY A 77 -15.28 -18.66 15.47
C GLY A 77 -15.05 -19.47 16.74
N LYS A 78 -14.67 -18.83 17.85
CA LYS A 78 -14.53 -19.50 19.15
C LYS A 78 -15.86 -20.07 19.63
N PHE A 79 -16.94 -19.30 19.64
CA PHE A 79 -18.26 -19.80 20.05
C PHE A 79 -18.74 -20.95 19.17
N ARG A 80 -18.57 -20.83 17.85
CA ARG A 80 -18.91 -21.88 16.90
C ARG A 80 -18.10 -23.14 17.14
N GLY A 81 -16.79 -23.02 17.39
CA GLY A 81 -15.92 -24.14 17.75
C GLY A 81 -16.35 -24.83 19.04
N THR A 82 -16.58 -24.05 20.10
CA THR A 82 -17.01 -24.57 21.41
C THR A 82 -18.38 -25.26 21.34
N LEU A 83 -19.36 -24.66 20.67
CA LEU A 83 -20.68 -25.26 20.52
C LEU A 83 -20.66 -26.52 19.65
N ASN A 84 -19.84 -26.57 18.59
CA ASN A 84 -19.66 -27.80 17.81
C ASN A 84 -18.98 -28.90 18.64
N ALA A 85 -18.00 -28.57 19.46
CA ALA A 85 -17.38 -29.53 20.38
C ALA A 85 -18.41 -30.08 21.39
N LEU A 86 -19.24 -29.21 21.96
CA LEU A 86 -20.35 -29.61 22.83
C LEU A 86 -21.37 -30.47 22.09
N LEU A 87 -21.72 -30.12 20.85
CA LEU A 87 -22.63 -30.89 20.01
C LEU A 87 -22.10 -32.31 19.78
N SER A 88 -20.83 -32.45 19.39
CA SER A 88 -20.17 -33.75 19.21
C SER A 88 -20.14 -34.55 20.51
N TRP A 89 -19.86 -33.91 21.64
CA TRP A 89 -19.88 -34.57 22.95
C TRP A 89 -21.29 -35.05 23.32
N CYS A 90 -22.32 -34.23 23.09
CA CYS A 90 -23.71 -34.61 23.36
C CYS A 90 -24.17 -35.80 22.50
N HIS A 91 -23.78 -35.84 21.21
CA HIS A 91 -24.06 -36.99 20.34
C HIS A 91 -23.44 -38.30 20.86
N LEU A 92 -22.22 -38.24 21.41
CA LEU A 92 -21.53 -39.42 21.94
C LEU A 92 -22.12 -39.91 23.26
N ASN A 93 -22.66 -39.01 24.08
CA ASN A 93 -23.16 -39.32 25.42
C ASN A 93 -24.70 -39.45 25.51
N GLY A 94 -25.41 -39.38 24.37
CA GLY A 94 -26.87 -39.59 24.31
C GLY A 94 -27.70 -38.43 24.91
N HIS A 95 -27.17 -37.20 24.90
CA HIS A 95 -27.85 -36.02 25.42
C HIS A 95 -28.71 -35.31 24.36
N ASP A 96 -29.71 -36.03 23.82
CA ASP A 96 -30.52 -35.54 22.69
C ASP A 96 -31.30 -34.26 23.00
N SER A 97 -31.66 -34.03 24.26
CA SER A 97 -32.39 -32.83 24.71
C SER A 97 -31.57 -31.54 24.61
N ALA A 98 -30.23 -31.64 24.62
CA ALA A 98 -29.33 -30.50 24.47
C ALA A 98 -29.00 -30.18 23.01
N LEU A 99 -29.16 -31.14 22.09
CA LEU A 99 -28.81 -30.97 20.68
C LEU A 99 -29.62 -29.88 20.00
N SER A 100 -30.93 -29.84 20.24
CA SER A 100 -31.81 -28.82 19.65
C SER A 100 -31.44 -27.40 20.12
N LYS A 101 -31.08 -27.27 21.41
CA LYS A 101 -30.61 -25.99 21.99
C LYS A 101 -29.27 -25.58 21.38
N ILE A 102 -28.31 -26.49 21.26
CA ILE A 102 -27.00 -26.20 20.67
C ILE A 102 -27.14 -25.79 19.19
N ASN A 103 -27.97 -26.50 18.42
CA ASN A 103 -28.24 -26.15 17.02
C ASN A 103 -28.91 -24.78 16.89
N ASN A 104 -29.82 -24.41 17.80
CA ASN A 104 -30.39 -23.07 17.83
C ASN A 104 -29.33 -21.98 18.10
N LEU A 105 -28.42 -22.22 19.05
CA LEU A 105 -27.32 -21.28 19.32
C LEU A 105 -26.36 -21.15 18.13
N LEU A 106 -26.07 -22.25 17.43
CA LEU A 106 -25.27 -22.24 16.20
C LEU A 106 -25.94 -21.43 15.08
N ASP A 107 -27.26 -21.53 14.91
CA ASP A 107 -28.02 -20.71 13.95
C ASP A 107 -27.98 -19.22 14.31
N VAL A 108 -28.12 -18.88 15.60
CA VAL A 108 -28.01 -17.49 16.09
C VAL A 108 -26.62 -16.91 15.81
N ILE A 109 -25.55 -17.67 16.04
CA ILE A 109 -24.19 -17.23 15.69
C ILE A 109 -24.03 -17.08 14.18
N GLY A 110 -24.52 -18.04 13.38
CA GLY A 110 -24.42 -17.95 11.92
C GLY A 110 -25.10 -16.70 11.35
N LYS A 111 -26.25 -16.32 11.90
CA LYS A 111 -26.93 -15.06 11.56
C LYS A 111 -26.10 -13.84 11.96
N HIS A 112 -25.52 -13.86 13.16
CA HIS A 112 -24.66 -12.78 13.62
C HIS A 112 -23.40 -12.62 12.75
N GLU A 113 -22.77 -13.73 12.34
CA GLU A 113 -21.64 -13.74 11.40
C GLU A 113 -22.02 -13.07 10.07
N GLU A 114 -23.17 -13.43 9.50
CA GLU A 114 -23.69 -12.85 8.26
C GLU A 114 -23.96 -11.34 8.40
N ASP A 115 -24.53 -10.91 9.52
CA ASP A 115 -24.79 -9.49 9.79
C ASP A 115 -23.49 -8.67 9.93
N VAL A 116 -22.47 -9.25 10.57
CA VAL A 116 -21.12 -8.65 10.66
C VAL A 116 -20.47 -8.55 9.28
N LEU A 117 -20.58 -9.60 8.44
CA LEU A 117 -20.05 -9.57 7.07
C LEU A 117 -20.73 -8.51 6.20
N LYS A 118 -22.06 -8.39 6.29
CA LYS A 118 -22.80 -7.32 5.59
C LYS A 118 -22.37 -5.93 6.03
N TYR A 119 -22.15 -5.75 7.33
CA TYR A 119 -21.63 -4.50 7.87
C TYR A 119 -20.25 -4.18 7.31
N LEU A 120 -19.31 -5.14 7.34
CA LEU A 120 -17.95 -4.97 6.81
C LEU A 120 -17.96 -4.60 5.32
N ASN A 121 -18.76 -5.27 4.51
CA ASN A 121 -18.89 -4.97 3.08
C ASN A 121 -19.54 -3.60 2.79
N SER A 122 -20.25 -3.00 3.75
CA SER A 122 -20.90 -1.70 3.58
C SER A 122 -19.97 -0.50 3.83
N ILE A 123 -18.78 -0.73 4.38
CA ILE A 123 -17.81 0.33 4.76
C ILE A 123 -16.97 0.79 3.53
N GLU A 124 -17.01 0.04 2.42
CA GLU A 124 -15.96 0.06 1.40
C GLU A 124 -16.26 0.93 0.16
N GLN A 125 -16.70 2.18 0.32
CA GLN A 125 -16.86 3.09 -0.84
C GLN A 125 -16.15 4.45 -0.65
N PRO A 126 -14.81 4.51 -0.65
CA PRO A 126 -14.12 5.73 -1.05
C PRO A 126 -14.10 5.79 -2.59
N HIS A 127 -14.76 6.80 -3.15
CA HIS A 127 -14.79 7.09 -4.59
C HIS A 127 -13.40 7.50 -5.11
N LEU A 128 -12.47 6.54 -5.21
CA LEU A 128 -11.09 6.74 -5.66
C LEU A 128 -10.96 7.05 -7.15
N GLY A 129 -12.03 6.85 -7.94
CA GLY A 129 -12.05 7.10 -9.38
C GLY A 129 -11.66 8.53 -9.76
N HIS A 130 -11.97 9.53 -8.92
CA HIS A 130 -11.71 10.93 -9.25
C HIS A 130 -10.25 11.39 -9.08
N ILE A 131 -9.45 10.68 -8.26
CA ILE A 131 -8.06 11.09 -7.99
C ILE A 131 -7.14 10.56 -9.09
N LEU A 132 -7.43 9.36 -9.63
CA LEU A 132 -6.57 8.71 -10.63
C LEU A 132 -6.60 9.44 -11.98
N ASP A 133 -7.75 9.94 -12.39
CA ASP A 133 -7.90 10.72 -13.63
C ASP A 133 -7.10 12.03 -13.61
N SER A 134 -6.86 12.61 -12.43
CA SER A 134 -6.06 13.84 -12.30
C SER A 134 -4.54 13.62 -12.44
N VAL A 135 -4.07 12.38 -12.26
CA VAL A 135 -2.62 12.05 -12.33
C VAL A 135 -2.16 11.78 -13.75
N GLN A 136 -3.08 11.38 -14.64
CA GLN A 136 -2.79 11.14 -16.06
C GLN A 136 -2.45 12.44 -16.82
N ASP A 137 -2.86 13.61 -16.29
CA ASP A 137 -2.76 14.92 -16.94
C ASP A 137 -1.56 15.78 -16.50
N MET A 138 -0.69 15.24 -15.63
CA MET A 138 0.56 15.93 -15.28
C MET A 138 1.59 15.76 -16.40
N ASP A 139 1.61 16.73 -17.32
CA ASP A 139 2.52 16.82 -18.45
C ASP A 139 3.98 17.08 -17.99
N LEU A 140 4.76 16.01 -17.80
CA LEU A 140 6.18 16.06 -17.36
C LEU A 140 7.17 16.53 -18.46
N ASN A 141 6.69 17.25 -19.48
CA ASN A 141 7.50 17.67 -20.62
C ASN A 141 8.31 18.97 -20.39
N HIS A 142 8.25 19.60 -19.21
CA HIS A 142 9.10 20.75 -18.91
C HIS A 142 10.54 20.32 -18.61
N THR A 143 11.29 20.05 -19.67
CA THR A 143 12.75 20.10 -19.62
C THR A 143 13.12 21.57 -19.44
N ALA A 144 13.74 21.93 -18.31
CA ALA A 144 14.33 23.26 -18.13
C ALA A 144 15.20 23.60 -19.35
N PRO A 145 15.16 24.83 -19.88
CA PRO A 145 15.91 25.17 -21.08
C PRO A 145 17.40 24.97 -20.81
N ALA A 146 17.98 23.99 -21.51
CA ALA A 146 19.41 23.83 -21.60
C ALA A 146 19.95 25.05 -22.37
N GLY A 147 20.65 25.94 -21.68
CA GLY A 147 21.28 27.09 -22.29
C GLY A 147 21.38 28.29 -21.35
N THR A 148 22.41 28.30 -20.51
CA THR A 148 23.03 29.57 -20.14
C THR A 148 24.52 29.40 -20.36
N GLU A 149 24.96 30.03 -21.44
CA GLU A 149 26.37 30.14 -21.83
C GLU A 149 27.18 30.68 -20.66
N TYR A 150 28.33 30.05 -20.43
CA TYR A 150 29.34 30.52 -19.49
C TYR A 150 29.96 31.79 -20.07
N HIS A 151 29.51 32.96 -19.60
CA HIS A 151 30.27 34.20 -19.78
C HIS A 151 30.99 34.54 -18.48
N GLU A 152 32.29 34.34 -18.51
CA GLU A 152 33.23 34.66 -17.44
C GLU A 152 33.36 36.19 -17.32
N VAL A 153 32.74 36.82 -16.30
CA VAL A 153 33.12 38.18 -15.85
C VAL A 153 32.94 38.37 -14.33
N LYS A 154 34.10 38.42 -13.66
CA LYS A 154 34.52 39.22 -12.49
C LYS A 154 33.82 39.09 -11.12
N ALA A 155 34.71 38.77 -10.17
CA ALA A 155 34.58 38.83 -8.72
C ALA A 155 33.89 40.09 -8.17
N GLY A 156 32.93 39.86 -7.27
CA GLY A 156 32.35 40.83 -6.36
C GLY A 156 31.76 40.10 -5.16
N LYS A 157 32.23 40.44 -3.95
CA LYS A 157 31.98 39.82 -2.65
C LYS A 157 30.49 39.82 -2.22
N HIS A 158 29.97 38.74 -1.64
CA HIS A 158 29.76 38.57 -0.18
C HIS A 158 28.92 37.31 0.13
N GLU A 159 29.33 36.68 1.23
CA GLU A 159 28.59 35.82 2.18
C GLU A 159 28.21 34.36 1.84
N ASP A 160 28.95 33.50 2.53
CA ASP A 160 28.68 32.12 2.94
C ASP A 160 27.27 31.95 3.54
N VAL A 161 26.47 31.09 2.91
CA VAL A 161 25.51 30.22 3.59
C VAL A 161 25.50 28.89 2.84
N GLY A 162 26.00 27.84 3.48
CA GLY A 162 25.94 26.47 2.98
C GLY A 162 24.51 26.05 2.67
N SER A 163 24.25 25.69 1.41
CA SER A 163 22.99 25.09 0.99
C SER A 163 23.03 23.61 1.38
N SER A 164 22.60 23.33 2.61
CA SER A 164 22.06 22.02 2.98
C SER A 164 20.80 21.84 2.14
N GLY A 165 20.91 21.03 1.08
CA GLY A 165 19.77 20.61 0.28
C GLY A 165 18.92 19.68 1.12
N GLU A 166 18.09 20.26 1.99
CA GLU A 166 17.05 19.59 2.75
C GLU A 166 16.23 18.73 1.78
N ASN A 167 16.38 17.43 1.93
CA ASN A 167 15.36 16.45 1.61
C ASN A 167 14.08 16.89 2.35
N ILE A 168 13.24 17.66 1.67
CA ILE A 168 11.86 17.93 2.07
C ILE A 168 11.08 16.63 1.86
N CYS A 169 11.39 15.62 2.64
CA CYS A 169 10.40 14.69 3.12
C CYS A 169 9.46 15.55 3.96
N ARG A 170 8.33 15.96 3.37
CA ARG A 170 7.18 16.36 4.17
C ARG A 170 6.87 15.17 5.06
N ASN A 171 7.39 15.19 6.28
CA ASN A 171 6.73 14.61 7.43
C ASN A 171 5.43 15.38 7.56
N SER A 172 4.47 14.99 6.75
CA SER A 172 3.11 15.14 7.19
C SER A 172 3.00 14.15 8.34
N GLU A 173 3.14 14.66 9.56
CA GLU A 173 2.20 14.29 10.60
C GLU A 173 0.80 14.55 10.03
N VAL A 174 0.34 13.70 9.10
CA VAL A 174 -1.08 13.54 8.86
C VAL A 174 -1.51 12.89 10.15
N GLY A 175 -1.97 13.73 11.07
CA GLY A 175 -2.59 13.29 12.30
C GLY A 175 -3.45 12.09 11.95
N SER A 176 -3.22 11.00 12.68
CA SER A 176 -4.04 9.80 12.63
C SER A 176 -5.47 10.29 12.41
N LEU A 177 -5.95 10.19 11.16
CA LEU A 177 -7.36 10.27 10.91
C LEU A 177 -7.82 8.97 11.52
N GLN A 178 -8.03 9.04 12.84
CA GLN A 178 -8.90 8.18 13.58
C GLN A 178 -10.17 8.25 12.77
N SER A 179 -10.25 7.31 11.84
CA SER A 179 -11.47 6.86 11.26
C SER A 179 -12.22 6.30 12.46
N GLU A 180 -12.84 7.20 13.23
CA GLU A 180 -14.06 6.97 13.95
C GLU A 180 -15.15 6.68 12.91
N CYS A 181 -14.89 5.73 12.00
CA CYS A 181 -15.92 5.16 11.17
C CYS A 181 -16.75 4.29 12.10
N SER A 182 -17.71 4.94 12.74
CA SER A 182 -18.94 4.33 13.20
C SER A 182 -18.78 3.06 14.04
N LYS A 183 -17.95 3.13 15.09
CA LYS A 183 -18.06 2.26 16.28
C LYS A 183 -19.51 2.23 16.83
N ALA A 184 -20.29 3.27 16.53
CA ALA A 184 -21.63 3.53 17.01
C ALA A 184 -22.73 2.55 16.54
N LYS A 185 -22.52 1.65 15.55
CA LYS A 185 -23.61 0.77 15.08
C LYS A 185 -23.56 -0.67 15.57
N LEU A 186 -22.42 -1.16 16.05
CA LEU A 186 -22.27 -2.48 16.68
C LEU A 186 -22.00 -2.42 18.19
N CYS A 187 -21.79 -1.23 18.78
CA CYS A 187 -21.84 -1.02 20.23
C CYS A 187 -23.29 -1.07 20.75
N LEU A 188 -23.95 -2.20 20.54
CA LEU A 188 -25.03 -2.61 21.43
C LEU A 188 -24.37 -2.99 22.75
N ASP A 189 -24.66 -2.19 23.76
CA ASP A 189 -24.60 -2.49 25.19
C ASP A 189 -23.98 -3.87 25.50
N PRO A 190 -22.78 -3.97 26.11
CA PRO A 190 -22.05 -5.22 26.26
C PRO A 190 -22.86 -6.34 26.94
N ASP A 191 -23.86 -5.97 27.74
CA ASP A 191 -24.78 -6.91 28.41
C ASP A 191 -25.91 -7.46 27.51
N ARG A 192 -26.11 -6.86 26.32
CA ARG A 192 -27.19 -7.13 25.36
C ARG A 192 -26.70 -7.55 23.97
N SER A 193 -25.39 -7.70 23.78
CA SER A 193 -24.84 -8.23 22.53
C SER A 193 -25.28 -9.68 22.30
N THR A 194 -25.53 -10.06 21.04
CA THR A 194 -25.92 -11.43 20.66
C THR A 194 -24.93 -12.46 21.23
N LEU A 195 -23.63 -12.16 21.18
CA LEU A 195 -22.59 -13.02 21.71
C LEU A 195 -22.62 -13.12 23.24
N ALA A 196 -22.88 -12.04 23.98
CA ALA A 196 -23.05 -12.11 25.43
C ALA A 196 -24.26 -12.97 25.83
N TRP A 197 -25.36 -12.89 25.06
CA TRP A 197 -26.51 -13.76 25.25
C TRP A 197 -26.15 -15.24 24.96
N VAL A 198 -25.48 -15.52 23.83
CA VAL A 198 -25.00 -16.87 23.48
C VAL A 198 -24.07 -17.43 24.56
N LYS A 199 -23.17 -16.60 25.11
CA LYS A 199 -22.28 -16.97 26.21
C LYS A 199 -23.07 -17.41 27.45
N LYS A 200 -24.03 -16.59 27.89
CA LYS A 200 -24.91 -16.90 29.03
C LYS A 200 -25.66 -18.22 28.81
N GLN A 201 -26.18 -18.46 27.59
CA GLN A 201 -26.86 -19.72 27.26
C GLN A 201 -25.91 -20.92 27.23
N THR A 202 -24.69 -20.74 26.72
CA THR A 202 -23.67 -21.80 26.66
C THR A 202 -23.22 -22.20 28.05
N ILE A 203 -23.00 -21.24 28.95
CA ILE A 203 -22.71 -21.48 30.37
C ILE A 203 -23.81 -22.32 31.00
N TRP A 204 -25.07 -21.92 30.83
CA TRP A 204 -26.20 -22.65 31.37
C TRP A 204 -26.28 -24.09 30.82
N LEU A 205 -26.02 -24.29 29.52
CA LEU A 205 -25.95 -25.63 28.93
C LEU A 205 -24.85 -26.50 29.54
N VAL A 206 -23.65 -25.95 29.74
CA VAL A 206 -22.52 -26.67 30.34
C VAL A 206 -22.84 -27.12 31.77
N GLU A 207 -23.49 -26.25 32.55
CA GLU A 207 -23.96 -26.57 33.91
C GLU A 207 -25.02 -27.66 33.90
N GLN A 208 -26.01 -27.58 32.99
CA GLN A 208 -27.07 -28.58 32.87
C GLN A 208 -26.56 -29.95 32.44
N LEU A 209 -25.49 -29.99 31.63
CA LEU A 209 -24.84 -31.23 31.20
C LEU A 209 -23.90 -31.82 32.26
N GLY A 210 -23.67 -31.13 33.38
CA GLY A 210 -22.80 -31.59 34.45
C GLY A 210 -21.33 -31.70 34.02
N LEU A 211 -20.90 -30.86 33.07
CA LEU A 211 -19.54 -30.90 32.54
C LEU A 211 -18.50 -30.39 33.55
N PRO A 212 -17.22 -30.79 33.40
CA PRO A 212 -16.15 -30.36 34.31
C PRO A 212 -16.00 -28.84 34.40
N LEU A 213 -15.54 -28.36 35.57
CA LEU A 213 -15.35 -26.94 35.85
C LEU A 213 -14.38 -26.26 34.86
N ASP A 214 -13.42 -27.02 34.32
CA ASP A 214 -12.47 -26.52 33.31
C ASP A 214 -13.19 -26.08 32.02
N VAL A 215 -14.25 -26.80 31.64
CA VAL A 215 -15.09 -26.47 30.47
C VAL A 215 -15.91 -25.21 30.75
N LEU A 216 -16.45 -25.10 31.96
CA LEU A 216 -17.18 -23.90 32.39
C LEU A 216 -16.27 -22.66 32.35
N HIS A 217 -15.06 -22.78 32.89
CA HIS A 217 -14.07 -21.71 32.90
C HIS A 217 -13.64 -21.32 31.48
N HIS A 218 -13.47 -22.30 30.58
CA HIS A 218 -13.19 -22.02 29.17
C HIS A 218 -14.28 -21.17 28.52
N VAL A 219 -15.56 -21.51 28.72
CA VAL A 219 -16.69 -20.71 28.17
C VAL A 219 -16.78 -19.33 28.81
N GLN A 220 -16.42 -19.18 30.09
CA GLN A 220 -16.38 -17.88 30.77
C GLN A 220 -15.29 -16.96 30.21
N GLN A 221 -14.23 -17.50 29.62
CA GLN A 221 -13.13 -16.74 29.00
C GLN A 221 -13.41 -16.30 27.55
N LEU A 222 -14.48 -16.80 26.93
CA LEU A 222 -14.94 -16.38 25.59
C LEU A 222 -15.53 -14.97 25.60
#